data_AF-A0A9P9TTI2-F1
#
_entry.id   AF-A0A9P9TTI2-F1
#
_cell.length_a   1.000
_cell.length_b   1.000
_cell.length_c   1.000
_cell.angle_alpha   90.00
_cell.angle_beta   90.00
_cell.angle_gamma   90.00
#
_symmetry.space_group_name_H-M   'P 1'
#
loop_
_entity.id
_entity.type
_entity.pdbx_description
1 polymer ?
#
loop_
_entity_poly.entity_id
_entity_poly.type
_entity_poly.pdbx_seq_one_letter_code
_entity_poly.pdbx_strand_id
1 'polypeptide(L)'
;MGRIQRKILRLWIALFNQPLQDDEYKSVVISGVAVLGMREDDGWLDAEDYTPKYSAVIKLARLMVVQEAYERRREAIEQYENRGLSRKRAKEKASSHYVLTRGLVRAFMTMAHDGKDPTPMQWLYRSRSYGFKIRYTTTAEGKIQWIGDDILYPHMRFSMTKFRSMVHGLVGEAREELFGKLMMVKMSADQEVDMKQVPPIHWDKMVDQPSETKVGWSFLDDQRNQ
;
A
#
# COMPACT_ATOMS: atom_id res chain seq x y z
N MET A 1 -2.49 -1.36 -25.69
CA MET A 1 -1.08 -1.72 -25.47
C MET A 1 -0.51 -2.36 -26.73
N GLY A 2 0.67 -1.94 -27.17
CA GLY A 2 1.33 -2.53 -28.35
C GLY A 2 1.68 -4.01 -28.14
N ARG A 3 1.92 -4.76 -29.23
CA ARG A 3 2.22 -6.20 -29.16
C ARG A 3 3.48 -6.50 -28.31
N ILE A 4 4.52 -5.69 -28.47
CA ILE A 4 5.80 -5.83 -27.73
C ILE A 4 5.58 -5.59 -26.24
N GLN A 5 4.93 -4.48 -25.88
CA GLN A 5 4.61 -4.14 -24.48
C GLN A 5 3.83 -5.26 -23.78
N ARG A 6 2.88 -5.90 -24.47
CA ARG A 6 2.10 -7.03 -23.95
C ARG A 6 2.96 -8.28 -23.70
N LYS A 7 3.93 -8.54 -24.59
CA LYS A 7 4.89 -9.65 -24.41
C LYS A 7 5.84 -9.37 -23.25
N ILE A 8 6.30 -8.13 -23.10
CA ILE A 8 7.12 -7.70 -21.96
C ILE A 8 6.35 -7.88 -20.65
N LEU A 9 5.09 -7.46 -20.59
CA LEU A 9 4.24 -7.66 -19.41
C LEU A 9 4.16 -9.13 -18.99
N ARG A 10 3.89 -10.02 -19.95
CA ARG A 10 3.80 -11.46 -19.71
C ARG A 10 5.14 -12.07 -19.32
N LEU A 11 6.24 -11.58 -19.87
CA LEU A 11 7.58 -11.97 -19.46
C LEU A 11 7.85 -11.62 -18.00
N TRP A 12 7.54 -10.39 -17.57
CA TRP A 12 7.69 -9.99 -16.17
C TRP A 12 6.85 -10.85 -15.24
N ILE A 13 5.58 -11.09 -15.58
CA ILE A 13 4.70 -11.98 -14.80
C ILE A 13 5.27 -13.40 -14.76
N ALA A 14 5.88 -13.91 -15.82
CA ALA A 14 6.54 -15.22 -15.79
C ALA A 14 7.77 -15.21 -14.87
N LEU A 15 8.63 -14.19 -14.95
CA LEU A 15 9.84 -14.06 -14.15
C LEU A 15 9.54 -14.02 -12.65
N PHE A 16 8.54 -13.24 -12.24
CA PHE A 16 8.14 -13.16 -10.84
C PHE A 16 7.46 -14.45 -10.31
N ASN A 17 6.97 -15.32 -11.21
CA ASN A 17 6.30 -16.58 -10.86
C ASN A 17 7.19 -17.82 -11.03
N GLN A 18 8.46 -17.64 -11.41
CA GLN A 18 9.37 -18.77 -11.59
C GLN A 18 9.69 -19.43 -10.23
N PRO A 19 9.79 -20.76 -10.15
CA PRO A 19 10.25 -21.42 -8.94
C PRO A 19 11.74 -21.09 -8.70
N LEU A 20 12.10 -20.73 -7.47
CA LEU A 20 13.48 -20.40 -7.10
C LEU A 20 14.37 -21.65 -6.89
N GLN A 21 13.77 -22.82 -6.66
CA GLN A 21 14.49 -24.07 -6.36
C GLN A 21 15.54 -23.83 -5.24
N ASP A 22 16.75 -24.38 -5.40
CA ASP A 22 17.81 -24.38 -4.39
C ASP A 22 18.66 -23.09 -4.36
N ASP A 23 18.56 -22.21 -5.36
CA ASP A 23 19.39 -21.00 -5.46
C ASP A 23 18.57 -19.78 -5.89
N GLU A 24 18.16 -19.01 -4.89
CA GLU A 24 17.35 -17.82 -5.05
C GLU A 24 18.06 -16.73 -5.87
N TYR A 25 19.40 -16.69 -5.87
CA TYR A 25 20.18 -15.64 -6.51
C TYR A 25 20.25 -15.80 -8.03
N LYS A 26 19.98 -17.00 -8.56
CA LYS A 26 19.81 -17.22 -10.02
C LYS A 26 18.60 -16.50 -10.59
N SER A 27 17.66 -16.07 -9.74
CA SER A 27 16.54 -15.27 -10.18
C SER A 27 17.01 -13.89 -10.61
N VAL A 28 16.82 -13.57 -11.90
CA VAL A 28 17.06 -12.24 -12.47
C VAL A 28 16.33 -11.15 -11.69
N VAL A 29 15.14 -11.44 -11.15
CA VAL A 29 14.37 -10.50 -10.33
C VAL A 29 15.09 -10.22 -9.01
N ILE A 30 15.53 -11.27 -8.30
CA ILE A 30 16.18 -11.10 -6.99
C ILE A 30 17.54 -10.43 -7.18
N SER A 31 18.32 -10.87 -8.17
CA SER A 31 19.58 -10.22 -8.56
C SER A 31 19.39 -8.74 -8.90
N GLY A 32 18.39 -8.41 -9.74
CA GLY A 32 18.12 -7.03 -10.11
C GLY A 32 17.68 -6.16 -8.93
N VAL A 33 16.93 -6.72 -7.98
CA VAL A 33 16.55 -6.01 -6.75
C VAL A 33 17.73 -5.85 -5.80
N ALA A 34 18.62 -6.84 -5.71
CA ALA A 34 19.85 -6.78 -4.90
C ALA A 34 20.74 -5.59 -5.29
N VAL A 35 20.87 -5.32 -6.59
CA VAL A 35 21.63 -4.14 -7.09
C VAL A 35 21.03 -2.83 -6.59
N LEU A 36 19.71 -2.74 -6.40
CA LEU A 36 19.07 -1.54 -5.84
C LEU A 36 19.39 -1.31 -4.36
N GLY A 37 20.03 -2.29 -3.70
CA GLY A 37 20.53 -2.20 -2.34
C GLY A 37 21.94 -1.60 -2.25
N MET A 38 22.63 -1.38 -3.37
CA MET A 38 23.97 -0.81 -3.38
C MET A 38 23.91 0.71 -3.30
N ARG A 39 24.82 1.29 -2.51
CA ARG A 39 25.07 2.72 -2.42
C ARG A 39 26.23 3.12 -3.36
N GLU A 40 26.39 4.42 -3.59
CA GLU A 40 27.46 4.96 -4.45
C GLU A 40 28.87 4.76 -3.86
N ASP A 41 28.97 4.54 -2.54
CA ASP A 41 30.22 4.29 -1.81
C ASP A 41 30.61 2.81 -1.76
N ASP A 42 30.06 1.98 -2.65
CA ASP A 42 30.15 0.51 -2.62
C ASP A 42 29.61 -0.13 -1.33
N GLY A 43 28.89 0.64 -0.51
CA GLY A 43 28.19 0.17 0.68
C GLY A 43 26.81 -0.41 0.38
N TRP A 44 26.14 -0.92 1.42
CA TRP A 44 24.77 -1.42 1.34
C TRP A 44 23.81 -0.46 2.03
N LEU A 45 22.60 -0.33 1.47
CA LEU A 45 21.49 0.35 2.13
C LEU A 45 21.11 -0.40 3.42
N ASP A 46 20.70 0.35 4.43
CA ASP A 46 20.13 -0.25 5.62
C ASP A 46 18.74 -0.85 5.34
N ALA A 47 18.18 -1.56 6.30
CA ALA A 47 16.87 -2.18 6.15
C ALA A 47 15.75 -1.14 5.95
N GLU A 48 15.89 0.08 6.47
CA GLU A 48 14.87 1.12 6.39
C GLU A 48 14.80 1.74 4.98
N ASP A 49 15.94 1.97 4.35
CA ASP A 49 16.05 2.54 3.01
C ASP A 49 15.88 1.50 1.90
N TYR A 50 16.21 0.23 2.20
CA TYR A 50 16.07 -0.86 1.24
C TYR A 50 14.65 -1.45 1.18
N THR A 51 13.93 -1.53 2.29
CA THR A 51 12.53 -2.06 2.33
C THR A 51 11.55 -1.34 1.39
N PRO A 52 11.62 0.00 1.22
CA PRO A 52 10.84 0.73 0.22
C PRO A 52 11.05 0.23 -1.22
N LYS A 53 12.25 -0.25 -1.58
CA LYS A 53 12.53 -0.81 -2.92
C LYS A 53 11.72 -2.06 -3.17
N TYR A 54 11.69 -3.01 -2.21
CA TYR A 54 10.80 -4.17 -2.27
C TYR A 54 9.34 -3.76 -2.43
N SER A 55 8.90 -2.76 -1.67
CA SER A 55 7.52 -2.25 -1.73
C SER A 55 7.17 -1.66 -3.09
N ALA A 56 8.10 -0.94 -3.72
CA ALA A 56 7.92 -0.39 -5.07
C ALA A 56 7.75 -1.51 -6.10
N VAL A 57 8.63 -2.53 -6.08
CA VAL A 57 8.53 -3.69 -6.98
C VAL A 57 7.22 -4.44 -6.78
N ILE A 58 6.81 -4.67 -5.52
CA ILE A 58 5.52 -5.31 -5.20
C ILE A 58 4.34 -4.50 -5.76
N LYS A 59 4.36 -3.16 -5.64
CA LYS A 59 3.31 -2.29 -6.19
C LYS A 59 3.27 -2.36 -7.72
N LEU A 60 4.42 -2.33 -8.39
CA LEU A 60 4.50 -2.49 -9.85
C LEU A 60 3.96 -3.85 -10.29
N ALA A 61 4.31 -4.93 -9.58
CA ALA A 61 3.80 -6.27 -9.83
C ALA A 61 2.26 -6.34 -9.70
N ARG A 62 1.66 -5.64 -8.71
CA ARG A 62 0.19 -5.52 -8.59
C ARG A 62 -0.43 -4.85 -9.81
N LEU A 63 0.17 -3.76 -10.28
CA LEU A 63 -0.29 -3.05 -11.47
C LEU A 63 -0.18 -3.93 -12.72
N MET A 64 0.91 -4.69 -12.86
CA MET A 64 1.09 -5.65 -13.95
C MET A 64 -0.01 -6.72 -13.97
N VAL A 65 -0.41 -7.24 -12.81
CA VAL A 65 -1.51 -8.21 -12.70
C VAL A 65 -2.83 -7.61 -13.17
N VAL A 66 -3.15 -6.39 -12.75
CA VAL A 66 -4.37 -5.69 -13.20
C VAL A 66 -4.33 -5.44 -14.70
N GLN A 67 -3.18 -5.02 -15.22
CA GLN A 67 -3.00 -4.79 -16.66
C GLN A 67 -3.15 -6.09 -17.47
N GLU A 68 -2.58 -7.20 -17.00
CA GLU A 68 -2.72 -8.49 -17.68
C GLU A 68 -4.16 -9.00 -17.64
N ALA A 69 -4.88 -8.80 -16.53
CA ALA A 69 -6.31 -9.11 -16.45
C ALA A 69 -7.12 -8.31 -17.49
N TYR A 70 -6.83 -7.00 -17.60
CA TYR A 70 -7.46 -6.12 -18.59
C TYR A 70 -7.17 -6.57 -20.03
N GLU A 71 -5.90 -6.84 -20.36
CA GLU A 71 -5.49 -7.30 -21.69
C GLU A 71 -6.10 -8.65 -22.04
N ARG A 72 -6.15 -9.62 -21.11
CA ARG A 72 -6.82 -10.92 -21.32
C ARG A 72 -8.31 -10.77 -21.63
N ARG A 73 -9.01 -9.89 -20.91
CA ARG A 73 -10.42 -9.62 -21.20
C ARG A 73 -10.60 -8.98 -22.57
N ARG A 74 -9.74 -8.01 -22.92
CA ARG A 74 -9.80 -7.34 -24.23
C ARG A 74 -9.58 -8.34 -25.36
N GLU A 75 -8.55 -9.19 -25.26
CA GLU A 75 -8.28 -10.26 -26.22
C GLU A 75 -9.44 -11.25 -26.34
N ALA A 76 -10.06 -11.65 -25.23
CA ALA A 76 -11.21 -12.53 -25.25
C ALA A 76 -12.42 -11.90 -25.97
N ILE A 77 -12.68 -10.61 -25.75
CA ILE A 77 -13.76 -9.88 -26.43
C ILE A 77 -13.46 -9.79 -27.93
N GLU A 78 -12.25 -9.38 -28.32
CA GLU A 78 -11.82 -9.31 -29.72
C GLU A 78 -11.96 -10.70 -30.40
N GLN A 79 -11.58 -11.78 -29.71
CA GLN A 79 -11.75 -13.14 -30.23
C GLN A 79 -13.23 -13.53 -30.44
N TYR A 80 -14.13 -13.12 -29.55
CA TYR A 80 -15.56 -13.40 -29.72
C TYR A 80 -16.18 -12.56 -30.85
N GLU A 81 -15.78 -11.30 -31.00
CA GLU A 81 -16.21 -10.44 -32.11
C GLU A 81 -15.74 -11.01 -33.45
N ASN A 82 -14.49 -11.48 -33.53
CA ASN A 82 -13.95 -12.15 -34.73
C ASN A 82 -14.67 -13.46 -35.07
N ARG A 83 -15.33 -14.08 -34.09
CA ARG A 83 -16.20 -15.26 -34.28
C ARG A 83 -17.65 -14.89 -34.63
N GLY A 84 -17.93 -13.61 -34.89
CA GLY A 84 -19.24 -13.12 -35.32
C GLY A 84 -20.20 -12.76 -34.18
N LEU A 85 -19.76 -12.72 -32.92
CA LEU A 85 -20.62 -12.25 -31.83
C LEU A 85 -20.71 -10.72 -31.84
N SER A 86 -21.90 -10.20 -31.53
CA SER A 86 -22.05 -8.77 -31.27
C SER A 86 -21.24 -8.35 -30.03
N ARG A 87 -20.74 -7.12 -30.04
CA ARG A 87 -19.94 -6.54 -28.95
C ARG A 87 -20.55 -6.69 -27.56
N LYS A 88 -21.89 -6.58 -27.47
CA LYS A 88 -22.62 -6.75 -26.20
C LYS A 88 -22.53 -8.19 -25.70
N ARG A 89 -22.85 -9.17 -26.56
CA ARG A 89 -22.75 -10.60 -26.22
C ARG A 89 -21.31 -11.05 -25.96
N ALA A 90 -20.35 -10.51 -26.70
CA ALA A 90 -18.92 -10.78 -26.48
C ALA A 90 -18.45 -10.32 -25.08
N LYS A 91 -18.89 -9.13 -24.64
CA LYS A 91 -18.60 -8.60 -23.29
C LYS A 91 -19.26 -9.41 -22.17
N GLU A 92 -20.48 -9.89 -22.38
CA GLU A 92 -21.22 -10.74 -21.44
C GLU A 92 -20.56 -12.12 -21.30
N LYS A 93 -20.08 -12.69 -22.41
CA LYS A 93 -19.41 -14.00 -22.44
C LYS A 93 -17.98 -13.96 -21.88
N ALA A 94 -17.28 -12.83 -22.00
CA ALA A 94 -15.94 -12.68 -21.47
C ALA A 94 -15.92 -12.65 -19.93
N SER A 95 -14.97 -13.36 -19.32
CA SER A 95 -14.77 -13.36 -17.86
C SER A 95 -14.55 -11.96 -17.30
N SER A 96 -15.21 -11.63 -16.19
CA SER A 96 -15.12 -10.30 -15.57
C SER A 96 -13.69 -9.96 -15.15
N HIS A 97 -13.37 -8.66 -15.11
CA HIS A 97 -12.08 -8.18 -14.62
C HIS A 97 -11.79 -8.74 -13.22
N TYR A 98 -12.81 -8.77 -12.34
CA TYR A 98 -12.68 -9.32 -10.99
C TYR A 98 -12.22 -10.79 -11.00
N VAL A 99 -12.85 -11.65 -11.82
CA VAL A 99 -12.50 -13.08 -11.90
C VAL A 99 -11.07 -13.27 -12.42
N LEU A 100 -10.70 -12.53 -13.46
CA LEU A 100 -9.35 -12.59 -14.05
C LEU A 100 -8.28 -12.10 -13.07
N THR A 101 -8.51 -10.94 -12.45
CA THR A 101 -7.59 -10.39 -11.44
C THR A 101 -7.47 -11.32 -10.25
N ARG A 102 -8.58 -11.87 -9.74
CA ARG A 102 -8.56 -12.82 -8.61
C ARG A 102 -7.76 -14.09 -8.94
N GLY A 103 -7.93 -14.63 -10.15
CA GLY A 103 -7.16 -15.78 -10.62
C GLY A 103 -5.67 -15.49 -10.68
N LEU A 104 -5.29 -14.34 -11.26
CA LEU A 104 -3.89 -13.91 -11.34
C LEU A 104 -3.29 -13.62 -9.96
N VAL A 105 -4.00 -12.91 -9.08
CA VAL A 105 -3.57 -12.66 -7.70
C VAL A 105 -3.32 -13.97 -6.95
N ARG A 106 -4.20 -14.96 -7.08
CA ARG A 106 -4.02 -16.26 -6.44
C ARG A 106 -2.87 -17.08 -7.03
N ALA A 107 -2.59 -16.93 -8.32
CA ALA A 107 -1.47 -17.61 -8.94
C ALA A 107 -0.13 -16.96 -8.57
N PHE A 108 -0.11 -15.64 -8.41
CA PHE A 108 1.10 -14.83 -8.49
C PHE A 108 1.44 -14.04 -7.22
N MET A 109 0.41 -13.56 -6.52
CA MET A 109 0.54 -12.58 -5.42
C MET A 109 0.27 -13.15 -4.04
N THR A 110 -0.07 -14.44 -3.94
CA THR A 110 -0.32 -15.12 -2.67
C THR A 110 0.90 -15.90 -2.20
N MET A 111 1.11 -15.91 -0.89
CA MET A 111 1.98 -16.87 -0.24
C MET A 111 1.42 -18.26 -0.47
N ALA A 112 2.11 -19.06 -1.27
CA ALA A 112 1.76 -20.46 -1.39
C ALA A 112 2.38 -21.20 -0.20
N HIS A 113 1.54 -21.85 0.59
CA HIS A 113 1.93 -22.78 1.65
C HIS A 113 1.71 -24.24 1.19
N ASP A 114 1.57 -24.45 -0.12
CA ASP A 114 1.15 -25.70 -0.75
C ASP A 114 2.32 -26.64 -1.07
N GLY A 115 3.47 -26.45 -0.42
CA GLY A 115 4.67 -27.29 -0.59
C GLY A 115 5.42 -27.11 -1.91
N LYS A 116 5.07 -26.10 -2.71
CA LYS A 116 5.83 -25.74 -3.93
C LYS A 116 7.03 -24.86 -3.60
N ASP A 117 8.00 -24.88 -4.50
CA ASP A 117 9.15 -23.98 -4.45
C ASP A 117 8.70 -22.51 -4.37
N PRO A 118 9.37 -21.69 -3.55
CA PRO A 118 9.04 -20.28 -3.44
C PRO A 118 9.27 -19.56 -4.76
N THR A 119 8.46 -18.53 -5.03
CA THR A 119 8.65 -17.65 -6.20
C THR A 119 9.35 -16.35 -5.80
N PRO A 120 9.98 -15.60 -6.73
CA PRO A 120 10.53 -14.28 -6.45
C PRO A 120 9.52 -13.33 -5.82
N MET A 121 8.26 -13.41 -6.22
CA MET A 121 7.20 -12.58 -5.65
C MET A 121 6.98 -12.88 -4.15
N GLN A 122 7.01 -14.16 -3.77
CA GLN A 122 6.89 -14.58 -2.37
C GLN A 122 8.13 -14.21 -1.57
N TRP A 123 9.31 -14.38 -2.16
CA TRP A 123 10.56 -13.91 -1.57
C TRP A 123 10.51 -12.41 -1.26
N LEU A 124 10.11 -11.58 -2.22
CA LEU A 124 9.99 -10.12 -2.04
C LEU A 124 9.06 -9.76 -0.89
N TYR A 125 7.92 -10.44 -0.78
CA TYR A 125 7.01 -10.21 0.34
C TYR A 125 7.61 -10.63 1.69
N ARG A 126 8.33 -11.76 1.76
CA ARG A 126 9.02 -12.20 2.99
C ARG A 126 10.12 -11.21 3.37
N SER A 127 10.96 -10.82 2.43
CA SER A 127 12.04 -9.83 2.64
C SER A 127 11.48 -8.50 3.09
N ARG A 128 10.37 -8.02 2.50
CA ARG A 128 9.70 -6.80 2.96
C ARG A 128 9.15 -6.94 4.38
N SER A 129 8.48 -8.04 4.70
CA SER A 129 7.93 -8.28 6.04
C SER A 129 9.04 -8.38 7.10
N TYR A 130 10.16 -8.99 6.74
CA TYR A 130 11.34 -9.05 7.60
C TYR A 130 11.96 -7.66 7.81
N GLY A 131 12.09 -6.85 6.75
CA GLY A 131 12.54 -5.46 6.84
C GLY A 131 11.63 -4.60 7.73
N PHE A 132 10.30 -4.79 7.65
CA PHE A 132 9.37 -4.17 8.59
C PHE A 132 9.59 -4.64 10.03
N LYS A 133 9.81 -5.95 10.25
CA LYS A 133 10.13 -6.46 11.59
C LYS A 133 11.37 -5.76 12.15
N ILE A 134 12.46 -5.69 11.38
CA ILE A 134 13.67 -4.97 11.78
C ILE A 134 13.35 -3.54 12.19
N ARG A 135 12.59 -2.81 11.37
CA ARG A 135 12.21 -1.42 11.64
C ARG A 135 11.42 -1.23 12.94
N TYR A 136 10.57 -2.18 13.30
CA TYR A 136 9.73 -2.08 14.51
C TYR A 136 10.37 -2.69 15.76
N THR A 137 11.30 -3.65 15.63
CA THR A 137 11.88 -4.37 16.77
C THR A 137 13.31 -3.99 17.08
N THR A 138 14.00 -3.31 16.17
CA THR A 138 15.41 -2.94 16.34
C THR A 138 15.46 -1.45 16.66
N THR A 139 16.13 -1.10 17.76
CA THR A 139 16.48 0.29 18.05
C THR A 139 17.38 0.81 16.94
N ALA A 140 16.82 1.65 16.07
CA ALA A 140 17.58 2.37 15.05
C ALA A 140 18.40 3.50 15.69
N GLU A 141 19.43 3.95 14.98
CA GLU A 141 20.19 5.14 15.36
C GLU A 141 19.24 6.35 15.50
N GLY A 142 19.46 7.18 16.52
CA GLY A 142 18.56 8.28 16.84
C GLY A 142 18.44 9.27 15.69
N LYS A 143 17.31 9.26 14.98
CA LYS A 143 17.01 10.23 13.90
C LYS A 143 16.57 11.61 14.42
N ILE A 144 16.32 11.73 15.72
CA ILE A 144 15.89 12.96 16.36
C ILE A 144 17.01 13.43 17.28
N GLN A 145 17.57 14.58 16.99
CA GLN A 145 18.52 15.25 17.86
C GLN A 145 17.89 16.53 18.41
N TRP A 146 18.11 16.77 19.70
CA TRP A 146 17.68 17.97 20.40
C TRP A 146 18.90 18.86 20.66
N ILE A 147 18.86 20.09 20.18
CA ILE A 147 19.89 21.10 20.44
C ILE A 147 19.22 22.34 21.01
N GLY A 148 19.17 22.45 22.34
CA GLY A 148 18.41 23.50 23.00
C GLY A 148 16.93 23.41 22.64
N ASP A 149 16.39 24.48 22.02
CA ASP A 149 14.99 24.54 21.55
C ASP A 149 14.80 24.00 20.12
N ASP A 150 15.88 23.61 19.43
CA ASP A 150 15.81 23.09 18.07
C ASP A 150 15.74 21.57 18.03
N ILE A 151 14.81 21.08 17.22
CA ILE A 151 14.65 19.68 16.85
C ILE A 151 15.28 19.50 15.47
N LEU A 152 16.23 18.57 15.37
CA LEU A 152 16.82 18.12 14.12
C LEU A 152 16.28 16.72 13.80
N TYR A 153 15.69 16.62 12.63
CA TYR A 153 15.30 15.39 11.94
C TYR A 153 16.03 15.42 10.58
N PRO A 154 16.42 14.31 9.94
CA PRO A 154 17.52 14.25 8.96
C PRO A 154 17.74 15.47 8.04
N HIS A 155 16.73 15.92 7.29
CA HIS A 155 16.81 17.09 6.39
C HIS A 155 15.94 18.27 6.87
N MET A 156 15.56 18.28 8.14
CA MET A 156 14.64 19.23 8.74
C MET A 156 15.18 19.72 10.09
N ARG A 157 15.38 21.03 10.22
CA ARG A 157 15.64 21.67 11.50
C ARG A 157 14.54 22.68 11.78
N PHE A 158 13.92 22.57 12.94
CA PHE A 158 12.90 23.51 13.38
C PHE A 158 12.92 23.68 14.90
N SER A 159 12.59 24.87 15.36
CA SER A 159 12.45 25.12 16.79
C SER A 159 11.14 24.55 17.33
N MET A 160 11.08 24.31 18.64
CA MET A 160 9.85 23.89 19.31
C MET A 160 8.72 24.92 19.12
N THR A 161 9.07 26.20 19.01
CA THR A 161 8.10 27.26 18.67
C THR A 161 7.49 27.04 17.29
N LYS A 162 8.32 26.79 16.25
CA LYS A 162 7.83 26.48 14.89
C LYS A 162 7.01 25.20 14.86
N PHE A 163 7.45 24.18 15.60
CA PHE A 163 6.70 22.92 15.73
C PHE A 163 5.31 23.16 16.32
N ARG A 164 5.23 23.89 17.43
CA ARG A 164 3.97 24.24 18.09
C ARG A 164 3.05 25.05 17.17
N SER A 165 3.59 26.02 16.44
CA SER A 165 2.84 26.78 15.44
C SER A 165 2.31 25.89 14.31
N MET A 166 3.12 24.95 13.81
CA MET A 166 2.70 23.99 12.80
C MET A 166 1.58 23.08 13.32
N VAL A 167 1.70 22.55 14.54
CA VAL A 167 0.65 21.72 15.17
C VAL A 167 -0.63 22.52 15.37
N HIS A 168 -0.55 23.75 15.86
CA HIS A 168 -1.70 24.63 16.00
C HIS A 168 -2.37 24.93 14.64
N GLY A 169 -1.58 25.18 13.60
CA GLY A 169 -2.09 25.35 12.23
C GLY A 169 -2.82 24.11 11.72
N LEU A 170 -2.21 22.93 11.87
CA LEU A 170 -2.83 21.66 11.48
C LEU A 170 -4.14 21.38 12.24
N VAL A 171 -4.18 21.67 13.54
CA VAL A 171 -5.41 21.56 14.34
C VAL A 171 -6.48 22.54 13.86
N GLY A 172 -6.09 23.78 13.53
CA GLY A 172 -6.99 24.78 12.96
C GLY A 172 -7.57 24.33 11.62
N GLU A 173 -6.73 23.88 10.69
CA GLU A 173 -7.16 23.35 9.38
C GLU A 173 -8.07 22.13 9.53
N ALA A 174 -7.71 21.17 10.39
CA ALA A 174 -8.53 20.00 10.65
C ALA A 174 -9.90 20.38 11.25
N ARG A 175 -9.95 21.38 12.12
CA ARG A 175 -11.22 21.92 12.67
C ARG A 175 -12.05 22.59 11.59
N GLU A 176 -11.44 23.38 10.71
CA GLU A 176 -12.15 24.02 9.60
C GLU A 176 -12.75 23.00 8.62
N GLU A 177 -11.95 22.00 8.22
CA GLU A 177 -12.41 20.91 7.36
C GLU A 177 -13.53 20.10 8.01
N LEU A 178 -13.34 19.67 9.27
CA LEU A 178 -14.32 18.84 9.97
C LEU A 178 -15.59 19.61 10.31
N PHE A 179 -15.48 20.74 11.02
CA PHE A 179 -16.64 21.45 11.53
C PHE A 179 -17.24 22.38 10.47
N GLY A 180 -16.42 23.17 9.78
CA GLY A 180 -16.90 24.14 8.80
C GLY A 180 -17.39 23.49 7.51
N LYS A 181 -16.61 22.58 6.92
CA LYS A 181 -16.92 22.00 5.59
C LYS A 181 -17.70 20.70 5.65
N LEU A 182 -17.38 19.78 6.57
CA LEU A 182 -18.06 18.48 6.65
C LEU A 182 -19.36 18.56 7.46
N MET A 183 -19.29 19.11 8.67
CA MET A 183 -20.44 19.19 9.60
C MET A 183 -21.30 20.45 9.41
N MET A 184 -20.85 21.42 8.60
CA MET A 184 -21.56 22.68 8.30
C MET A 184 -21.91 23.51 9.55
N VAL A 185 -21.04 23.46 10.56
CA VAL A 185 -21.16 24.19 11.83
C VAL A 185 -20.64 25.62 11.65
N LYS A 186 -21.30 26.61 12.26
CA LYS A 186 -20.85 28.00 12.19
C LYS A 186 -19.66 28.20 13.13
N MET A 187 -18.48 28.43 12.55
CA MET A 187 -17.26 28.74 13.30
C MET A 187 -17.15 30.25 13.53
N SER A 188 -16.62 30.65 14.69
CA SER A 188 -16.30 32.05 14.98
C SER A 188 -15.05 32.51 14.21
N ALA A 189 -14.78 33.82 14.22
CA ALA A 189 -13.57 34.39 13.61
C ALA A 189 -12.27 33.83 14.21
N ASP A 190 -12.31 33.34 15.45
CA ASP A 190 -11.17 32.77 16.17
C ASP A 190 -11.07 31.23 16.00
N GLN A 191 -11.76 30.66 15.02
CA GLN A 191 -11.88 29.21 14.79
C GLN A 191 -12.45 28.42 15.98
N GLU A 192 -13.15 29.11 16.89
CA GLU A 192 -13.87 28.44 17.97
C GLU A 192 -15.20 27.89 17.46
N VAL A 193 -15.51 26.69 17.93
CA VAL A 193 -16.73 25.98 17.58
C VAL A 193 -17.68 26.08 18.78
N ASP A 194 -18.89 26.59 18.55
CA ASP A 194 -19.94 26.49 19.54
C ASP A 194 -20.28 25.02 19.77
N MET A 195 -19.84 24.48 20.91
CA MET A 195 -20.03 23.07 21.24
C MET A 195 -21.50 22.66 21.35
N LYS A 196 -22.45 23.61 21.39
CA LYS A 196 -23.89 23.29 21.30
C LYS A 196 -24.34 22.86 19.91
N GLN A 197 -23.59 23.22 18.86
CA GLN A 197 -23.88 22.85 17.47
C GLN A 197 -23.26 21.49 17.09
N VAL A 198 -22.35 20.99 17.92
CA VAL A 198 -21.66 19.72 17.70
C VAL A 198 -22.28 18.66 18.62
N PRO A 199 -22.72 17.50 18.10
CA PRO A 199 -23.16 16.42 18.96
C PRO A 199 -22.01 16.00 19.89
N PRO A 200 -22.22 15.97 21.22
CA PRO A 200 -21.17 15.60 22.15
C PRO A 200 -20.78 14.14 21.92
N ILE A 201 -19.49 13.91 21.68
CA ILE A 201 -18.91 12.57 21.57
C ILE A 201 -18.22 12.26 22.90
N HIS A 202 -18.77 11.32 23.66
CA HIS A 202 -18.20 10.86 24.92
C HIS A 202 -17.05 9.86 24.67
N TRP A 203 -15.92 10.37 24.17
CA TRP A 203 -14.73 9.58 23.86
C TRP A 203 -14.23 8.73 25.03
N ASP A 204 -14.44 9.21 26.25
CA ASP A 204 -14.10 8.54 27.51
C ASP A 204 -14.94 7.27 27.76
N LYS A 205 -16.14 7.20 27.18
CA LYS A 205 -17.07 6.07 27.33
C LYS A 205 -17.07 5.13 26.13
N MET A 206 -16.41 5.51 25.03
CA MET A 206 -16.35 4.67 23.84
C MET A 206 -15.30 3.57 23.98
N VAL A 207 -15.74 2.34 23.74
CA VAL A 207 -14.93 1.14 23.85
C VAL A 207 -15.00 0.36 22.54
N ASP A 208 -13.86 -0.03 22.00
CA ASP A 208 -13.82 -0.92 20.84
C ASP A 208 -13.77 -2.40 21.29
N GLN A 209 -14.06 -3.32 20.39
CA GLN A 209 -13.80 -4.74 20.55
C GLN A 209 -12.62 -5.13 19.63
N PRO A 210 -11.36 -5.07 20.12
CA PRO A 210 -10.18 -5.23 19.26
C PRO A 210 -10.03 -6.62 18.63
N SER A 211 -10.77 -7.61 19.15
CA SER A 211 -10.81 -8.97 18.63
C SER A 211 -11.81 -9.16 17.49
N GLU A 212 -12.68 -8.17 17.22
CA GLU A 212 -13.70 -8.27 16.18
C GLU A 212 -13.07 -8.00 14.81
N THR A 213 -13.29 -8.91 13.87
CA THR A 213 -12.62 -8.93 12.55
C THR A 213 -13.60 -8.89 11.38
N LYS A 214 -14.90 -8.76 11.67
CA LYS A 214 -15.94 -8.61 10.67
C LYS A 214 -15.67 -7.42 9.76
N VAL A 215 -15.75 -7.66 8.45
CA VAL A 215 -15.61 -6.60 7.44
C VAL A 215 -16.75 -5.60 7.59
N GLY A 216 -16.40 -4.33 7.77
CA GLY A 216 -17.35 -3.24 8.02
C GLY A 216 -17.67 -2.98 9.49
N TRP A 217 -16.98 -3.64 10.42
CA TRP A 217 -17.06 -3.31 11.85
C TRP A 217 -16.56 -1.90 12.12
N SER A 218 -17.35 -1.16 12.90
CA SER A 218 -16.95 0.09 13.54
C SER A 218 -17.15 -0.03 15.05
N PHE A 219 -16.38 0.70 15.85
CA PHE A 219 -16.66 0.83 17.29
C PHE A 219 -18.08 1.37 17.56
N LEU A 220 -18.71 2.03 16.58
CA LEU A 220 -20.12 2.46 16.65
C LEU A 220 -21.11 1.27 16.65
N ASP A 221 -20.70 0.09 16.19
CA ASP A 221 -21.52 -1.13 16.19
C ASP A 221 -21.43 -1.90 17.53
N ASP A 222 -20.51 -1.49 18.42
CA ASP A 222 -20.35 -2.08 19.74
C ASP A 222 -21.53 -1.72 20.65
N GLN A 223 -22.19 -2.73 21.22
CA GLN A 223 -23.35 -2.55 22.09
C GLN A 223 -23.05 -1.71 23.33
N ARG A 224 -21.77 -1.61 23.75
CA ARG A 224 -21.34 -0.80 24.88
C ARG A 224 -21.31 0.70 24.58
N ASN A 225 -21.39 1.07 23.30
CA ASN A 225 -21.35 2.45 22.81
C ASN A 225 -22.73 2.99 22.36
N GLN A 226 -23.80 2.22 22.62
CA GLN A 226 -25.20 2.65 22.44
C GLN A 226 -25.70 3.42 23.67
#